data_AF-A0A8S8Z6M2-F1
#
_entry.id   AF-A0A8S8Z6M2-F1
#
_cell.length_a   1.000
_cell.length_b   1.000
_cell.length_c   1.000
_cell.angle_alpha   90.00
_cell.angle_beta   90.00
_cell.angle_gamma   90.00
#
_symmetry.space_group_name_H-M   'P 1'
#
loop_
_entity.id
_entity.type
_entity.pdbx_description
1 polymer ?
#
loop_
_entity_poly.entity_id
_entity_poly.type
_entity_poly.pdbx_seq_one_letter_code
_entity_poly.pdbx_strand_id
1 'polypeptide(L)' 'MTKARSVRPALMILAVYFLSTWAGAAAVQAQGPVPDITLSCQQPQPIDVYPGATRVTIIDCTLENPTIHQER' A
#
# COMPACT_ATOMS: atom_id res chain seq x y z
N MET A 1 -46.21 16.52 -35.96
CA MET A 1 -44.79 16.80 -36.25
C MET A 1 -43.97 16.75 -34.96
N THR A 2 -42.99 15.85 -34.91
CA THR A 2 -41.65 16.05 -34.29
C THR A 2 -41.49 16.20 -32.77
N LYS A 3 -42.05 15.31 -31.91
CA LYS A 3 -41.60 15.19 -30.50
C LYS A 3 -40.59 14.08 -30.22
N ALA A 4 -40.48 13.08 -31.09
CA ALA A 4 -39.54 11.95 -30.93
C ALA A 4 -38.06 12.34 -31.13
N ARG A 5 -37.76 13.51 -31.73
CA ARG A 5 -36.39 13.95 -32.01
C ARG A 5 -35.66 14.49 -30.78
N SER A 6 -36.38 14.97 -29.76
CA SER A 6 -35.80 15.55 -28.53
C SER A 6 -35.42 14.52 -27.47
N VAL A 7 -36.04 13.33 -27.50
CA VAL A 7 -35.82 12.28 -26.49
C VAL A 7 -34.61 11.41 -26.82
N ARG A 8 -34.32 11.23 -28.11
CA ARG A 8 -33.15 10.49 -28.60
C ARG A 8 -31.80 10.95 -28.02
N PRO A 9 -31.45 12.26 -28.04
CA PRO A 9 -30.17 12.70 -27.48
C PRO A 9 -30.11 12.52 -25.96
N ALA A 10 -31.20 12.79 -25.24
CA ALA A 10 -31.26 12.60 -23.79
C ALA A 10 -31.09 11.13 -23.38
N LEU A 11 -31.70 10.21 -24.13
CA LEU A 11 -31.59 8.77 -23.89
C LEU A 11 -30.17 8.25 -24.21
N MET A 12 -29.53 8.80 -25.25
CA MET A 12 -28.13 8.48 -25.55
C MET A 12 -27.17 8.96 -24.45
N ILE A 13 -27.37 10.18 -23.94
CA ILE A 13 -26.54 10.71 -22.84
C ILE A 13 -26.71 9.84 -21.58
N LEU A 14 -27.94 9.45 -21.25
CA LEU A 14 -28.21 8.59 -20.11
C LEU A 14 -27.61 7.19 -20.28
N ALA A 15 -27.67 6.61 -21.47
CA ALA A 15 -27.03 5.33 -21.78
C ALA A 15 -25.50 5.40 -21.62
N VAL A 16 -24.85 6.44 -22.17
CA VAL A 16 -23.40 6.65 -22.05
C VAL A 16 -23.01 6.87 -20.59
N TYR A 17 -23.81 7.62 -19.83
CA TYR A 17 -23.58 7.82 -18.39
C TYR A 17 -23.60 6.48 -17.64
N PHE A 18 -24.64 5.66 -17.83
CA PHE A 18 -24.71 4.34 -17.21
C PHE A 18 -23.52 3.44 -17.61
N LEU A 19 -23.18 3.36 -18.90
CA LEU A 19 -22.02 2.59 -19.35
C LEU A 19 -20.70 3.08 -18.73
N SER A 20 -20.51 4.40 -18.62
CA SER A 20 -19.29 4.99 -18.04
C SER A 20 -19.16 4.71 -16.54
N THR A 21 -20.28 4.72 -15.81
CA THR A 21 -20.30 4.39 -14.37
C THR A 21 -20.18 2.89 -14.11
N TRP A 22 -20.57 2.05 -15.09
CA TRP A 22 -20.44 0.59 -14.98
C TRP A 22 -19.04 0.10 -15.35
N ALA A 23 -18.32 0.86 -16.19
CA ALA A 23 -16.87 0.80 -16.29
C ALA A 23 -16.17 1.46 -15.08
N GLY A 24 -16.92 1.73 -14.01
CA GLY A 24 -16.48 2.38 -12.79
C GLY A 24 -15.22 1.74 -12.25
N ALA A 25 -14.24 2.61 -11.98
CA ALA A 25 -13.06 2.42 -11.17
C ALA A 25 -12.59 0.97 -11.11
N ALA A 26 -11.65 0.61 -11.97
CA ALA A 26 -10.70 -0.42 -11.58
C ALA A 26 -10.28 -0.07 -10.15
N ALA A 27 -10.59 -0.94 -9.19
CA ALA A 27 -10.08 -0.79 -7.85
C ALA A 27 -8.58 -0.93 -8.00
N VAL A 28 -7.90 0.18 -8.26
CA VAL A 28 -6.44 0.25 -8.19
C VAL A 28 -6.21 0.08 -6.70
N GLN A 29 -6.01 -1.16 -6.29
CA GLN A 29 -5.44 -1.49 -5.00
C GLN A 29 -4.04 -0.88 -5.03
N ALA A 30 -3.94 0.42 -4.73
CA ALA A 30 -2.71 1.17 -4.55
C ALA A 30 -1.91 0.68 -3.32
N GLN A 31 -2.37 -0.41 -2.73
CA GLN A 31 -1.81 -1.14 -1.62
C GLN A 31 -1.49 -2.52 -2.16
N GLY A 32 -0.43 -2.62 -2.96
CA GLY A 32 0.27 -3.89 -3.10
C GLY A 32 0.60 -4.41 -1.68
N PRO A 33 0.79 -5.73 -1.51
CA PRO A 33 1.10 -6.28 -0.19
C PRO A 33 2.29 -5.51 0.40
N VAL A 34 2.03 -4.73 1.44
CA VAL A 34 3.08 -4.08 2.21
C VAL A 34 3.71 -5.20 3.01
N PRO A 35 4.96 -5.59 2.73
CA PRO A 35 5.60 -6.65 3.48
C PRO A 35 5.72 -6.20 4.93
N ASP A 36 5.08 -6.92 5.84
CA ASP A 36 5.10 -6.62 7.26
C ASP A 36 6.42 -7.13 7.85
N ILE A 37 7.51 -6.40 7.62
CA ILE A 37 8.82 -6.77 8.18
C ILE A 37 8.88 -6.41 9.66
N THR A 38 9.21 -7.39 10.51
CA THR A 38 9.44 -7.14 11.93
C THR A 38 10.93 -7.19 12.20
N LEU A 39 11.46 -6.11 12.79
CA LEU A 39 12.85 -5.99 13.22
C LEU A 39 12.88 -5.98 14.74
N SER A 40 13.48 -7.00 15.35
CA SER A 40 13.64 -7.09 16.80
C SER A 40 15.13 -6.99 17.14
N CYS A 41 15.51 -5.95 17.86
CA CYS A 41 16.90 -5.73 18.29
C CYS A 41 17.04 -6.01 19.78
N GLN A 42 18.08 -6.72 20.18
CA GLN A 42 18.41 -6.90 21.59
C GLN A 42 18.99 -5.62 22.18
N GLN A 43 18.42 -5.17 23.29
CA GLN A 43 18.96 -4.05 24.05
C GLN A 43 20.32 -4.46 24.66
N PRO A 44 21.42 -3.76 24.36
CA PRO A 44 22.71 -4.08 24.97
C PRO A 44 22.69 -3.76 26.46
N GLN A 45 23.41 -4.58 27.24
CA GLN A 45 23.60 -4.37 28.67
C GLN A 45 24.37 -3.04 28.91
N PRO A 46 24.11 -2.33 30.03
CA PRO A 46 24.86 -1.12 30.36
C PRO A 46 26.36 -1.39 30.49
N ILE A 47 27.20 -0.60 29.80
CA ILE A 47 28.66 -0.72 29.86
C ILE A 47 29.22 0.40 30.73
N ASP A 48 29.77 0.10 31.90
CA ASP A 48 30.41 1.13 32.72
C ASP A 48 31.67 1.67 32.01
N VAL A 49 31.75 2.99 31.87
CA VAL A 49 32.87 3.68 31.23
C VAL A 49 33.47 4.75 32.11
N TYR A 50 34.78 4.93 31.95
CA TYR A 50 35.59 5.90 32.68
C TYR A 50 36.23 6.89 31.69
N PRO A 51 36.71 8.07 32.15
CA PRO A 51 37.30 9.08 31.28
C PRO A 51 38.46 8.51 30.46
N GLY A 52 38.36 8.61 29.12
CA GLY A 52 39.36 8.08 28.19
C GLY A 52 39.07 6.67 27.65
N ALA A 53 38.00 6.00 28.09
CA ALA A 53 37.64 4.68 27.58
C ALA A 53 36.83 4.75 26.26
N THR A 54 37.22 3.96 25.28
CA THR A 54 36.47 3.77 24.03
C THR A 54 35.30 2.82 24.26
N ARG A 55 34.08 3.24 23.93
CA ARG A 55 32.85 2.46 24.13
C ARG A 55 32.40 1.86 22.79
N VAL A 56 32.45 0.54 22.67
CA VAL A 56 31.98 -0.21 21.48
C VAL A 56 30.99 -1.27 21.94
N THR A 57 29.86 -1.38 21.25
CA THR A 57 28.85 -2.40 21.53
C THR A 57 28.34 -2.97 20.21
N ILE A 58 27.98 -4.24 20.23
CA ILE A 58 27.39 -4.96 19.11
C ILE A 58 25.92 -5.16 19.45
N ILE A 59 25.03 -4.78 18.54
CA ILE A 59 23.58 -4.93 18.70
C ILE A 59 23.15 -5.99 17.70
N ASP A 60 22.74 -7.14 18.22
CA ASP A 60 22.18 -8.21 17.40
C ASP A 60 20.69 -7.93 17.15
N CYS A 61 20.29 -7.94 15.88
CA CYS A 61 18.90 -7.78 15.47
C CYS A 61 18.47 -8.99 14.63
N THR A 62 17.26 -9.49 14.87
CA THR A 62 16.60 -10.48 14.03
C THR A 62 15.63 -9.78 13.10
N LEU A 63 15.71 -10.09 11.81
CA LEU A 63 14.80 -9.62 10.78
C LEU A 63 13.88 -10.77 10.40
N GLU A 64 12.59 -10.67 10.72
CA GLU A 64 11.58 -11.62 10.29
C GLU A 64 10.76 -10.99 9.16
N ASN A 65 10.80 -11.64 7.99
CA ASN A 65 9.94 -11.32 6.86
C ASN A 65 8.84 -12.39 6.75
N PRO A 66 7.67 -12.17 7.37
CA PRO A 66 6.52 -13.09 7.30
C PRO A 66 5.92 -13.14 5.89
N THR A 67 6.20 -12.14 5.06
CA THR A 67 5.84 -12.08 3.66
C THR A 67 6.92 -12.73 2.79
N ILE A 68 7.04 -14.06 2.87
CA ILE A 68 7.69 -14.87 1.83
C ILE A 68 6.76 -14.87 0.60
N HIS A 69 6.56 -13.71 0.00
CA HIS A 69 5.84 -13.64 -1.27
C HIS A 69 6.73 -14.38 -2.28
N GLN A 70 6.27 -15.57 -2.71
CA GLN A 70 6.82 -16.23 -3.88
C GLN A 70 6.72 -15.23 -5.04
N GLU A 71 7.89 -14.73 -5.44
CA GLU A 71 8.12 -14.18 -6.75
C GLU A 71 7.61 -15.21 -7.77
N ARG A 72 6.53 -14.85 -8.47
CA ARG A 72 5.88 -15.69 -9.45
C ARG A 72 6.45 -15.42 -10.84
#